data_AF-A0A7C1U625-F1
#
_entry.id   AF-A0A7C1U625-F1
#
_cell.length_a   1.000
_cell.length_b   1.000
_cell.length_c   1.000
_cell.angle_alpha   90.00
_cell.angle_beta   90.00
_cell.angle_gamma   90.00
#
_symmetry.space_group_name_H-M   'P 1'
#
loop_
_entity.id
_entity.type
_entity.pdbx_description
1 polymer ?
#
loop_
_entity_poly.entity_id
_entity_poly.type
_entity_poly.pdbx_seq_one_letter_code
_entity_poly.pdbx_strand_id
1 'polypeptide(L)'
;MTVAIISEAGHPIGILQAVLRENARSNGGFRRIGLTAVLITASIGLLVGTSCSPRQNAGKPNMQTITVDDNTLLALILARPRSDEYVMPGDWFTYLDVNPNDPNEVREFFQELRRSGAMDYPPYTVVAPQTRFCSFDPIDPNNLIGVERTKKYIREELKIKGYDASELIDRLFERNKKSVRLSLESSRADGYVVDYEGEYAKYFKEGGGGLKRWYRDHPTAIGWTGISLPAYDPETGIILVYKDTAIGHYGGGGLYIYRYESGELKEIASVALWNT
;
A
#
# COMPACT_ATOMS: atom_id res chain seq x y z
N MET A 1 -18.67 -2.48 2.41
CA MET A 1 -18.25 -1.41 3.34
C MET A 1 -18.35 -0.11 2.57
N THR A 2 -19.09 0.89 3.05
CA THR A 2 -19.31 2.16 2.34
C THR A 2 -18.39 3.22 2.94
N VAL A 3 -17.59 3.85 2.10
CA VAL A 3 -16.65 4.93 2.44
C VAL A 3 -17.26 6.23 1.93
N ALA A 4 -17.14 7.34 2.66
CA ALA A 4 -17.54 8.65 2.15
C ALA A 4 -16.28 9.41 1.77
N ILE A 5 -16.04 9.64 0.48
CA ILE A 5 -14.94 10.50 0.05
C ILE A 5 -15.52 11.88 -0.21
N ILE A 6 -15.21 12.79 0.70
CA ILE A 6 -15.66 14.17 0.61
C ILE A 6 -14.89 14.85 -0.52
N SER A 7 -15.51 14.96 -1.70
CA SER A 7 -15.10 15.93 -2.71
C SER A 7 -15.68 17.28 -2.29
N GLU A 8 -14.82 18.26 -1.98
CA GLU A 8 -15.26 19.65 -2.02
C GLU A 8 -15.73 20.00 -3.45
N ALA A 9 -16.68 20.93 -3.54
CA ALA A 9 -17.60 21.11 -4.64
C ALA A 9 -16.96 21.07 -6.05
N GLY A 10 -17.47 20.17 -6.91
CA GLY A 10 -17.43 20.36 -8.37
C GLY A 10 -16.79 19.25 -9.22
N HIS A 11 -16.09 18.25 -8.65
CA HIS A 11 -15.39 17.25 -9.46
C HIS A 11 -15.65 15.79 -9.01
N PRO A 12 -16.81 15.20 -9.40
CA PRO A 12 -17.09 13.76 -9.25
C PRO A 12 -16.14 12.86 -10.07
N ILE A 13 -15.19 13.45 -10.78
CA ILE A 13 -14.23 12.77 -11.66
C ILE A 13 -12.92 12.46 -10.91
N GLY A 14 -12.68 12.99 -9.69
CA GLY A 14 -11.38 12.95 -9.02
C GLY A 14 -10.80 11.56 -8.74
N ILE A 15 -11.60 10.62 -8.22
CA ILE A 15 -11.12 9.26 -7.89
C ILE A 15 -10.90 8.43 -9.16
N LEU A 16 -11.84 8.51 -10.11
CA LEU A 16 -11.68 7.83 -11.39
C LEU A 16 -10.48 8.42 -12.15
N GLN A 17 -10.29 9.74 -12.11
CA GLN A 17 -9.09 10.39 -12.66
C GLN A 17 -7.83 10.06 -11.87
N ALA A 18 -7.86 9.85 -10.56
CA ALA A 18 -6.68 9.45 -9.80
C ALA A 18 -6.26 8.04 -10.18
N VAL A 19 -7.18 7.08 -10.15
CA VAL A 19 -6.94 5.69 -10.61
C VAL A 19 -6.51 5.68 -12.09
N LEU A 20 -7.12 6.49 -12.95
CA LEU A 20 -6.73 6.61 -14.36
C LEU A 20 -5.41 7.37 -14.57
N ARG A 21 -5.08 8.38 -13.76
CA ARG A 21 -3.84 9.18 -13.87
C ARG A 21 -2.65 8.44 -13.29
N GLU A 22 -2.82 7.70 -12.21
CA GLU A 22 -1.79 6.86 -11.61
C GLU A 22 -1.47 5.71 -12.57
N ASN A 23 -2.48 5.06 -13.15
CA ASN A 23 -2.31 4.08 -14.23
C ASN A 23 -1.73 4.67 -15.53
N ALA A 24 -2.01 5.93 -15.86
CA ALA A 24 -1.46 6.60 -17.05
C ALA A 24 -0.04 7.15 -16.83
N ARG A 25 0.35 7.45 -15.60
CA ARG A 25 1.73 7.86 -15.24
C ARG A 25 2.67 6.67 -15.13
N SER A 26 2.19 5.49 -14.71
CA SER A 26 2.98 4.26 -14.67
C SER A 26 3.17 3.60 -16.04
N ASN A 27 2.23 3.79 -16.97
CA ASN A 27 2.29 3.17 -18.31
C ASN A 27 2.64 4.18 -19.41
N GLY A 28 3.93 4.38 -19.63
CA GLY A 28 4.48 4.93 -20.87
C GLY A 28 4.28 3.98 -22.05
N GLY A 29 3.04 3.74 -22.47
CA GLY A 29 2.75 2.86 -23.60
C GLY A 29 1.29 2.42 -23.66
N PHE A 30 0.52 3.04 -24.55
CA PHE A 30 -0.82 2.62 -24.93
C PHE A 30 -0.80 1.15 -25.42
N ARG A 31 -1.23 0.20 -24.58
CA ARG A 31 -1.84 -1.06 -25.05
C ARG A 31 -3.01 -1.48 -24.15
N ARG A 32 -4.13 -1.75 -24.82
CA ARG A 32 -5.41 -2.24 -24.29
C ARG A 32 -5.20 -3.43 -23.34
N ILE A 33 -5.59 -3.27 -22.07
CA ILE A 33 -5.89 -4.39 -21.16
C ILE A 33 -7.22 -4.06 -20.47
N GLY A 34 -8.06 -5.08 -20.31
CA GLY A 34 -9.49 -5.00 -20.00
C GLY A 34 -9.85 -4.11 -18.82
N LEU A 35 -10.50 -2.98 -19.14
CA LEU A 35 -11.17 -2.14 -18.17
C LEU A 35 -12.40 -2.91 -17.64
N THR A 36 -12.27 -3.57 -16.49
CA THR A 36 -13.44 -3.76 -15.62
C THR A 36 -13.73 -2.40 -15.02
N ALA A 37 -14.40 -1.54 -15.79
CA ALA A 37 -14.94 -0.29 -15.26
C ALA A 37 -15.90 -0.67 -14.14
N VAL A 38 -15.53 -0.37 -12.90
CA VAL A 38 -16.46 -0.38 -11.77
C VAL A 38 -17.57 0.60 -12.12
N LEU A 39 -18.70 0.06 -12.56
CA LEU A 39 -19.88 0.82 -12.93
C LEU A 39 -20.47 1.37 -11.61
N ILE A 40 -20.20 2.64 -11.31
CA ILE A 40 -20.84 3.35 -10.22
C ILE A 40 -22.29 3.62 -10.64
N THR A 41 -23.23 2.79 -10.19
CA THR A 41 -24.67 3.04 -10.38
C THR A 41 -25.11 4.21 -9.48
N ALA A 42 -25.05 5.42 -10.03
CA ALA A 42 -25.75 6.57 -9.45
C ALA A 42 -27.22 6.53 -9.89
N SER A 43 -28.13 6.17 -8.97
CA SER A 43 -29.57 6.33 -9.19
C SER A 43 -29.94 7.81 -9.16
N ILE A 44 -29.96 8.47 -10.31
CA ILE A 44 -30.49 9.83 -10.45
C ILE A 44 -31.99 9.73 -10.71
N GLY A 45 -32.80 9.98 -9.69
CA GLY A 45 -34.22 10.27 -9.86
C GLY A 45 -34.39 11.65 -10.50
N LEU A 46 -34.59 11.68 -11.82
CA LEU A 46 -35.00 12.90 -12.53
C LEU A 46 -36.48 13.18 -12.25
N LEU A 47 -36.76 14.14 -11.36
CA LEU A 47 -38.05 14.82 -11.29
C LEU A 47 -37.89 16.19 -11.96
N VAL A 48 -38.36 16.28 -13.20
CA VAL A 48 -38.45 17.54 -13.95
C VAL A 48 -39.68 18.29 -13.43
N GLY A 49 -39.45 19.41 -12.76
CA GLY A 49 -40.49 20.34 -12.32
C GLY A 49 -39.96 21.77 -12.33
N THR A 50 -40.21 22.48 -13.41
CA THR A 50 -39.89 23.90 -13.57
C THR A 50 -40.82 24.78 -12.74
N SER A 51 -40.29 25.51 -11.76
CA SER A 51 -40.86 26.82 -11.39
C SER A 51 -39.81 27.68 -10.68
N CYS A 52 -39.72 28.95 -11.09
CA CYS A 52 -38.83 29.95 -10.55
C CYS A 52 -39.27 30.42 -9.16
N SER A 53 -38.33 30.49 -8.20
CA SER A 53 -38.43 31.38 -7.03
C SER A 53 -37.04 31.66 -6.42
N PRO A 54 -36.80 32.81 -5.75
CA PRO A 54 -35.46 33.32 -5.47
C PRO A 54 -34.91 32.98 -4.07
N ARG A 55 -33.57 32.93 -3.97
CA ARG A 55 -32.68 33.04 -2.78
C ARG A 55 -33.16 32.46 -1.44
N GLN A 56 -32.52 31.37 -1.03
CA GLN A 56 -31.73 31.22 0.20
C GLN A 56 -31.57 29.73 0.50
N ASN A 57 -30.39 29.19 0.24
CA ASN A 57 -29.78 28.08 0.97
C ASN A 57 -28.35 27.98 0.43
N ALA A 58 -27.36 28.39 1.22
CA ALA A 58 -26.00 27.91 1.02
C ALA A 58 -26.08 26.39 1.20
N GLY A 59 -26.28 25.69 0.09
CA GLY A 59 -26.47 24.24 0.07
C GLY A 59 -25.28 23.63 0.80
N LYS A 60 -25.56 22.84 1.85
CA LYS A 60 -24.54 21.96 2.42
C LYS A 60 -23.90 21.22 1.24
N PRO A 61 -22.56 21.17 1.16
CA PRO A 61 -21.88 20.49 0.07
C PRO A 61 -22.49 19.10 -0.09
N ASN A 62 -22.95 18.81 -1.30
CA ASN A 62 -23.64 17.57 -1.61
C ASN A 62 -22.60 16.45 -1.50
N MET A 63 -22.53 15.83 -0.33
CA MET A 63 -21.49 14.88 0.02
C MET A 63 -21.76 13.59 -0.76
N GLN A 64 -20.96 13.35 -1.80
CA GLN A 64 -21.01 12.07 -2.52
C GLN A 64 -20.24 11.03 -1.72
N THR A 65 -20.96 10.01 -1.27
CA THR A 65 -20.37 8.87 -0.59
C THR A 65 -19.83 7.90 -1.64
N ILE A 66 -18.52 7.67 -1.66
CA ILE A 66 -17.86 6.77 -2.62
C ILE A 66 -17.31 5.57 -1.87
N THR A 67 -18.00 4.45 -2.01
CA THR A 67 -17.60 3.15 -1.46
C THR A 67 -16.27 2.72 -2.05
N VAL A 68 -15.22 2.72 -1.22
CA VAL A 68 -13.93 2.12 -1.53
C VAL A 68 -13.79 0.87 -0.69
N ASP A 69 -13.60 -0.26 -1.34
CA ASP A 69 -13.36 -1.54 -0.67
C ASP A 69 -11.89 -1.67 -0.24
N ASP A 70 -11.61 -2.67 0.59
CA ASP A 70 -10.28 -2.93 1.13
C ASP A 70 -9.23 -3.14 0.03
N ASN A 71 -9.56 -3.83 -1.06
CA ASN A 71 -8.59 -4.11 -2.12
C ASN A 71 -8.19 -2.82 -2.84
N THR A 72 -9.16 -1.95 -3.11
CA THR A 72 -8.89 -0.64 -3.71
C THR A 72 -7.98 0.20 -2.80
N LEU A 73 -8.23 0.24 -1.48
CA LEU A 73 -7.35 0.96 -0.55
C LEU A 73 -5.94 0.37 -0.51
N LEU A 74 -5.82 -0.96 -0.44
CA LEU A 74 -4.53 -1.63 -0.38
C LEU A 74 -3.72 -1.44 -1.68
N ALA A 75 -4.36 -1.52 -2.85
CA ALA A 75 -3.72 -1.21 -4.12
C ALA A 75 -3.16 0.21 -4.13
N LEU A 76 -3.94 1.20 -3.66
CA LEU A 76 -3.47 2.59 -3.53
C LEU A 76 -2.32 2.73 -2.52
N ILE A 77 -2.31 1.96 -1.44
CA ILE A 77 -1.21 1.99 -0.45
C ILE A 77 0.07 1.37 -1.03
N LEU A 78 -0.06 0.25 -1.74
CA LEU A 78 1.06 -0.53 -2.28
C LEU A 78 1.66 0.06 -3.56
N ALA A 79 0.85 0.73 -4.39
CA ALA A 79 1.31 1.38 -5.61
C ALA A 79 2.18 2.63 -5.31
N ARG A 80 2.20 3.12 -4.08
CA ARG A 80 3.01 4.28 -3.70
C ARG A 80 4.46 3.88 -3.53
N PRO A 81 5.37 4.46 -4.34
CA PRO A 81 6.79 4.37 -4.04
C PRO A 81 7.04 5.18 -2.77
N ARG A 82 7.56 4.55 -1.72
CA ARG A 82 8.07 5.31 -0.57
C ARG A 82 9.36 6.01 -0.97
N SER A 83 9.46 7.30 -0.66
CA SER A 83 10.70 8.06 -0.88
C SER A 83 11.88 7.50 -0.06
N ASP A 84 11.59 6.81 1.05
CA ASP A 84 12.53 6.07 1.89
C ASP A 84 12.75 4.61 1.43
N GLU A 85 11.92 4.04 0.54
CA GLU A 85 12.15 2.71 -0.06
C GLU A 85 13.10 2.78 -1.26
N TYR A 86 13.47 3.97 -1.73
CA TYR A 86 14.56 4.18 -2.70
C TYR A 86 15.93 4.22 -2.01
N VAL A 87 16.19 3.30 -1.07
CA VAL A 87 17.57 3.01 -0.68
C VAL A 87 18.22 2.29 -1.86
N MET A 88 18.90 3.12 -2.64
CA MET A 88 19.66 2.90 -3.87
C MET A 88 20.79 1.86 -3.71
N PRO A 89 21.36 1.34 -4.83
CA PRO A 89 22.09 0.06 -5.00
C PRO A 89 23.31 -0.25 -4.12
N GLY A 90 23.67 0.60 -3.16
CA GLY A 90 24.75 0.33 -2.21
C GLY A 90 24.58 -1.00 -1.47
N ASP A 91 23.35 -1.33 -1.09
CA ASP A 91 23.05 -2.56 -0.35
C ASP A 91 23.03 -3.80 -1.25
N TRP A 92 22.82 -3.66 -2.56
CA TRP A 92 22.81 -4.80 -3.50
C TRP A 92 24.19 -5.45 -3.62
N PHE A 93 25.26 -4.66 -3.53
CA PHE A 93 26.62 -5.15 -3.62
C PHE A 93 26.93 -6.14 -2.48
N THR A 94 26.43 -5.85 -1.29
CA THR A 94 26.59 -6.71 -0.10
C THR A 94 25.94 -8.09 -0.26
N TYR A 95 24.82 -8.21 -1.01
CA TYR A 95 24.10 -9.49 -1.15
C TYR A 95 24.62 -10.40 -2.25
N LEU A 96 25.29 -9.82 -3.24
CA LEU A 96 25.71 -10.54 -4.43
C LEU A 96 27.19 -10.92 -4.39
N ASP A 97 27.81 -10.82 -3.21
CA ASP A 97 29.25 -10.94 -3.01
C ASP A 97 30.05 -10.04 -3.95
N VAL A 98 29.50 -8.87 -4.29
CA VAL A 98 30.21 -7.89 -5.11
C VAL A 98 30.97 -7.00 -4.14
N ASN A 99 32.29 -7.02 -4.20
CA ASN A 99 33.11 -6.09 -3.43
C ASN A 99 32.84 -4.66 -3.93
N PRO A 100 32.19 -3.79 -3.13
CA PRO A 100 31.86 -2.44 -3.58
C PRO A 100 33.11 -1.58 -3.81
N ASN A 101 34.26 -2.01 -3.28
CA ASN A 101 35.54 -1.34 -3.47
C ASN A 101 36.32 -1.86 -4.70
N ASP A 102 35.86 -2.94 -5.36
CA ASP A 102 36.42 -3.39 -6.63
C ASP A 102 35.58 -2.87 -7.82
N PRO A 103 36.09 -1.87 -8.58
CA PRO A 103 35.33 -1.30 -9.69
C PRO A 103 35.09 -2.29 -10.84
N ASN A 104 35.84 -3.39 -10.96
CA ASN A 104 35.60 -4.41 -11.97
C ASN A 104 34.40 -5.29 -11.61
N GLU A 105 34.29 -5.73 -10.35
CA GLU A 105 33.15 -6.54 -9.89
C GLU A 105 31.85 -5.72 -9.94
N VAL A 106 31.90 -4.45 -9.50
CA VAL A 106 30.78 -3.51 -9.63
C VAL A 106 30.35 -3.36 -11.09
N ARG A 107 31.30 -3.22 -12.01
CA ARG A 107 31.03 -3.09 -13.44
C ARG A 107 30.42 -4.35 -14.04
N GLU A 108 30.94 -5.54 -13.69
CA GLU A 108 30.42 -6.81 -14.15
C GLU A 108 28.98 -7.04 -13.65
N PHE A 109 28.72 -6.73 -12.39
CA PHE A 109 27.38 -6.77 -11.81
C PHE A 109 26.38 -5.90 -12.58
N PHE A 110 26.71 -4.62 -12.82
CA PHE A 110 25.82 -3.76 -13.60
C PHE A 110 25.66 -4.21 -15.05
N GLN A 111 26.68 -4.83 -15.64
CA GLN A 111 26.55 -5.44 -16.98
C GLN A 111 25.61 -6.64 -16.97
N GLU A 112 25.66 -7.49 -15.94
CA GLU A 112 24.75 -8.62 -15.78
C GLU A 112 23.30 -8.15 -15.57
N LEU A 113 23.07 -7.17 -14.69
CA LEU A 113 21.77 -6.52 -14.52
C LEU A 113 21.22 -5.93 -15.82
N ARG A 114 22.09 -5.34 -16.65
CA ARG A 114 21.68 -4.79 -17.94
C ARG A 114 21.40 -5.91 -18.95
N ARG A 115 22.18 -6.99 -18.97
CA ARG A 115 21.95 -8.16 -19.85
C ARG A 115 20.68 -8.92 -19.50
N SER A 116 20.30 -8.97 -18.22
CA SER A 116 19.06 -9.61 -17.77
C SER A 116 17.81 -8.76 -18.02
N GLY A 117 17.97 -7.52 -18.49
CA GLY A 117 16.87 -6.56 -18.63
C GLY A 117 16.35 -6.02 -17.30
N ALA A 118 17.01 -6.32 -16.18
CA ALA A 118 16.62 -5.83 -14.86
C ALA A 118 16.63 -4.30 -14.79
N MET A 119 17.59 -3.66 -15.45
CA MET A 119 17.66 -2.20 -15.51
C MET A 119 16.52 -1.56 -16.32
N ASP A 120 15.78 -2.34 -17.11
CA ASP A 120 14.73 -1.84 -18.00
C ASP A 120 13.33 -1.90 -17.35
N TYR A 121 13.19 -2.52 -16.17
CA TYR A 121 11.94 -2.57 -15.41
C TYR A 121 12.00 -1.66 -14.19
N PRO A 122 10.92 -0.94 -13.87
CA PRO A 122 10.86 -0.24 -12.60
C PRO A 122 10.98 -1.25 -11.44
N PRO A 123 11.62 -0.86 -10.32
CA PRO A 123 11.64 -1.69 -9.13
C PRO A 123 10.22 -2.02 -8.68
N TYR A 124 10.02 -3.23 -8.16
CA TYR A 124 8.74 -3.66 -7.60
C TYR A 124 8.92 -4.36 -6.25
N THR A 125 7.91 -4.27 -5.41
CA THR A 125 7.87 -4.96 -4.11
C THR A 125 7.12 -6.27 -4.21
N VAL A 126 7.63 -7.33 -3.59
CA VAL A 126 6.89 -8.59 -3.46
C VAL A 126 6.01 -8.51 -2.21
N VAL A 127 4.72 -8.75 -2.35
CA VAL A 127 3.75 -8.66 -1.27
C VAL A 127 3.34 -10.06 -0.84
N ALA A 128 3.31 -10.30 0.47
CA ALA A 128 2.83 -11.55 1.02
C ALA A 128 1.36 -11.79 0.59
N PRO A 129 0.99 -13.03 0.19
CA PRO A 129 -0.37 -13.32 -0.29
C PRO A 129 -1.43 -13.29 0.83
N GLN A 130 -1.00 -13.17 2.07
CA GLN A 130 -1.84 -13.19 3.26
C GLN A 130 -1.57 -11.95 4.10
N THR A 131 -2.62 -11.43 4.75
CA THR A 131 -2.48 -10.26 5.63
C THR A 131 -1.65 -10.61 6.85
N ARG A 132 -0.86 -9.63 7.31
CA ARG A 132 0.07 -9.75 8.44
C ARG A 132 -0.03 -8.56 9.37
N PHE A 133 0.38 -8.74 10.61
CA PHE A 133 0.39 -7.68 11.61
C PHE A 133 1.52 -7.90 12.62
N CYS A 134 2.49 -6.99 12.64
CA CYS A 134 3.77 -7.10 13.37
C CYS A 134 4.64 -8.28 12.87
N SER A 135 5.89 -8.39 13.32
CA SER A 135 6.85 -9.48 12.99
C SER A 135 6.39 -10.89 13.39
N PHE A 136 5.15 -11.02 13.84
CA PHE A 136 4.49 -12.25 14.19
C PHE A 136 3.47 -12.54 13.08
N ASP A 137 3.43 -13.79 12.61
CA ASP A 137 2.22 -14.40 12.05
C ASP A 137 0.98 -13.99 12.87
N PRO A 138 -0.26 -13.98 12.30
CA PRO A 138 -1.34 -13.07 12.68
C PRO A 138 -1.52 -12.92 14.19
N ILE A 139 -1.84 -11.69 14.65
CA ILE A 139 -2.02 -11.31 16.07
C ILE A 139 -2.40 -12.52 16.91
N ASP A 140 -1.44 -13.04 17.71
CA ASP A 140 -1.70 -14.22 18.53
C ASP A 140 -2.84 -13.89 19.50
N PRO A 141 -4.04 -14.50 19.32
CA PRO A 141 -5.18 -14.18 20.15
C PRO A 141 -4.96 -14.57 21.62
N ASN A 142 -3.94 -15.40 21.90
CA ASN A 142 -3.56 -15.80 23.24
C ASN A 142 -2.58 -14.82 23.91
N ASN A 143 -1.98 -13.89 23.16
CA ASN A 143 -1.05 -12.88 23.68
C ASN A 143 -1.75 -11.54 23.95
N LEU A 144 -2.82 -11.55 24.75
CA LEU A 144 -3.59 -10.35 25.06
C LEU A 144 -2.75 -9.24 25.72
N ILE A 145 -1.77 -9.62 26.54
CA ILE A 145 -0.85 -8.66 27.20
C ILE A 145 0.01 -7.94 26.15
N GLY A 146 0.58 -8.68 25.19
CA GLY A 146 1.35 -8.11 24.10
C GLY A 146 0.51 -7.20 23.21
N VAL A 147 -0.73 -7.60 22.90
CA VAL A 147 -1.69 -6.80 22.13
C VAL A 147 -2.00 -5.48 22.83
N GLU A 148 -2.41 -5.51 24.10
CA GLU A 148 -2.78 -4.28 24.81
C GLU A 148 -1.58 -3.39 25.10
N ARG A 149 -0.39 -3.95 25.35
CA ARG A 149 0.86 -3.17 25.43
C ARG A 149 1.17 -2.46 24.12
N THR A 150 1.01 -3.15 22.99
CA THR A 150 1.25 -2.60 21.65
C THR A 150 0.24 -1.49 21.35
N LYS A 151 -1.06 -1.72 21.59
CA LYS A 151 -2.10 -0.69 21.44
C LYS A 151 -1.81 0.54 22.30
N LYS A 152 -1.41 0.34 23.57
CA LYS A 152 -1.04 1.43 24.47
C LYS A 152 0.12 2.25 23.89
N TYR A 153 1.19 1.59 23.47
CA TYR A 153 2.34 2.25 22.81
C TYR A 153 1.89 3.05 21.58
N ILE A 154 1.07 2.46 20.72
CA ILE A 154 0.55 3.14 19.52
C ILE A 154 -0.26 4.38 19.91
N ARG A 155 -1.18 4.29 20.89
CA ARG A 155 -1.97 5.45 21.35
C ARG A 155 -1.09 6.55 21.95
N GLU A 156 0.00 6.18 22.60
CA GLU A 156 0.96 7.12 23.18
C GLU A 156 1.79 7.84 22.11
N GLU A 157 2.28 7.13 21.09
CA GLU A 157 3.15 7.70 20.06
C GLU A 157 2.41 8.31 18.86
N LEU A 158 1.27 7.74 18.48
CA LEU A 158 0.55 8.13 17.28
C LEU A 158 -0.37 9.32 17.57
N LYS A 159 0.19 10.53 17.41
CA LYS A 159 -0.54 11.79 17.60
C LYS A 159 -0.98 12.39 16.28
N ILE A 160 -2.28 12.57 16.12
CA ILE A 160 -2.87 13.26 14.98
C ILE A 160 -3.55 14.53 15.48
N LYS A 161 -3.22 15.67 14.89
CA LYS A 161 -3.78 16.95 15.31
C LYS A 161 -5.30 16.96 15.12
N GLY A 162 -6.04 17.10 16.22
CA GLY A 162 -7.50 17.21 16.20
C GLY A 162 -8.24 15.88 15.95
N TYR A 163 -7.57 14.74 16.12
CA TYR A 163 -8.19 13.42 15.91
C TYR A 163 -7.71 12.41 16.97
N ASP A 164 -8.67 11.69 17.57
CA ASP A 164 -8.40 10.57 18.47
C ASP A 164 -8.46 9.25 17.69
N ALA A 165 -7.30 8.63 17.47
CA ALA A 165 -7.20 7.37 16.73
C ALA A 165 -7.54 6.12 17.55
N SER A 166 -7.94 6.26 18.82
CA SER A 166 -8.12 5.12 19.73
C SER A 166 -9.07 4.06 19.19
N GLU A 167 -10.24 4.47 18.69
CA GLU A 167 -11.22 3.54 18.11
C GLU A 167 -10.72 2.92 16.80
N LEU A 168 -10.02 3.71 15.97
CA LEU A 168 -9.46 3.23 14.71
C LEU A 168 -8.39 2.15 14.94
N ILE A 169 -7.57 2.32 15.98
CA ILE A 169 -6.59 1.33 16.44
C ILE A 169 -7.29 0.04 16.88
N ASP A 170 -8.34 0.12 17.69
CA ASP A 170 -9.08 -1.07 18.12
C ASP A 170 -9.72 -1.81 16.92
N ARG A 171 -10.30 -1.08 15.98
CA ARG A 171 -10.83 -1.65 14.72
C ARG A 171 -9.73 -2.35 13.91
N LEU A 172 -8.53 -1.78 13.83
CA LEU A 172 -7.41 -2.39 13.10
C LEU A 172 -7.03 -3.74 13.68
N PHE A 173 -6.86 -3.82 15.00
CA PHE A 173 -6.55 -5.08 15.68
C PHE A 173 -7.68 -6.10 15.50
N GLU A 174 -8.95 -5.68 15.63
CA GLU A 174 -10.11 -6.57 15.45
C GLU A 174 -10.13 -7.18 14.04
N ARG A 175 -9.96 -6.36 13.01
CA ARG A 175 -9.97 -6.80 11.61
C ARG A 175 -8.84 -7.76 11.26
N ASN A 176 -7.73 -7.67 11.98
CA ASN A 176 -6.52 -8.43 11.71
C ASN A 176 -6.26 -9.55 12.74
N LYS A 177 -7.26 -9.92 13.55
CA LYS A 177 -7.20 -11.10 14.43
C LYS A 177 -6.97 -12.42 13.68
N LYS A 178 -7.30 -12.46 12.40
CA LYS A 178 -7.07 -13.61 11.52
C LYS A 178 -6.39 -13.12 10.26
N SER A 179 -5.42 -13.90 9.80
CA SER A 179 -4.83 -13.68 8.48
C SER A 179 -5.84 -14.03 7.39
N VAL A 180 -5.94 -13.17 6.38
CA VAL A 180 -6.85 -13.31 5.23
C VAL A 180 -6.01 -13.31 3.96
N ARG A 181 -6.33 -14.19 3.01
CA ARG A 181 -5.69 -14.16 1.69
C ARG A 181 -6.12 -12.90 0.95
N LEU A 182 -5.15 -12.13 0.45
CA LEU A 182 -5.39 -10.94 -0.34
C LEU A 182 -6.09 -11.31 -1.66
N SER A 183 -6.88 -10.39 -2.21
CA SER A 183 -7.52 -10.55 -3.53
C SER A 183 -7.22 -9.35 -4.44
N LEU A 184 -5.98 -8.86 -4.35
CA LEU A 184 -5.45 -7.77 -5.15
C LEU A 184 -5.03 -8.28 -6.52
N GLU A 185 -5.44 -7.59 -7.57
CA GLU A 185 -4.73 -7.67 -8.84
C GLU A 185 -3.34 -7.05 -8.65
N SER A 186 -2.33 -7.64 -9.28
CA SER A 186 -0.95 -7.18 -9.14
C SER A 186 -0.11 -7.52 -10.35
N SER A 187 0.83 -6.64 -10.67
CA SER A 187 1.82 -6.83 -11.71
C SER A 187 3.05 -5.98 -11.41
N ARG A 188 4.21 -6.35 -11.97
CA ARG A 188 5.43 -5.54 -11.81
C ARG A 188 5.24 -4.08 -12.27
N ALA A 189 4.34 -3.84 -13.23
CA ALA A 189 4.04 -2.50 -13.73
C ALA A 189 3.30 -1.62 -12.71
N ASP A 190 2.61 -2.24 -11.76
CA ASP A 190 1.90 -1.55 -10.66
C ASP A 190 2.84 -1.22 -9.49
N GLY A 191 4.13 -1.59 -9.60
CA GLY A 191 5.13 -1.42 -8.54
C GLY A 191 5.07 -2.51 -7.46
N TYR A 192 4.16 -3.48 -7.55
CA TYR A 192 4.10 -4.60 -6.62
C TYR A 192 3.57 -5.90 -7.25
N VAL A 193 4.01 -7.04 -6.73
CA VAL A 193 3.49 -8.38 -7.10
C VAL A 193 3.09 -9.12 -5.85
N VAL A 194 1.85 -9.61 -5.78
CA VAL A 194 1.42 -10.48 -4.67
C VAL A 194 1.85 -11.92 -4.96
N ASP A 195 2.57 -12.54 -4.02
CA ASP A 195 3.15 -13.87 -4.18
C ASP A 195 2.12 -15.00 -3.94
N TYR A 196 1.07 -15.05 -4.76
CA TYR A 196 -0.06 -15.97 -4.60
C TYR A 196 0.32 -17.46 -4.63
N GLU A 197 1.30 -17.80 -5.47
CA GLU A 197 1.73 -19.17 -5.74
C GLU A 197 3.04 -19.52 -5.03
N GLY A 198 3.60 -18.61 -4.23
CA GLY A 198 4.84 -18.85 -3.50
C GLY A 198 6.09 -18.86 -4.39
N GLU A 199 6.06 -18.20 -5.55
CA GLU A 199 7.19 -18.06 -6.48
C GLU A 199 8.40 -17.44 -5.79
N TYR A 200 8.17 -16.50 -4.87
CA TYR A 200 9.21 -15.79 -4.14
C TYR A 200 9.45 -16.38 -2.75
N ALA A 201 8.40 -16.80 -2.05
CA ALA A 201 8.50 -17.43 -0.73
C ALA A 201 9.40 -18.68 -0.74
N LYS A 202 9.54 -19.36 -1.88
CA LYS A 202 10.43 -20.53 -2.04
C LYS A 202 11.90 -20.22 -1.74
N TYR A 203 12.36 -18.98 -1.95
CA TYR A 203 13.76 -18.59 -1.69
C TYR A 203 14.10 -18.64 -0.20
N PHE A 204 13.11 -18.46 0.67
CA PHE A 204 13.27 -18.40 2.12
C PHE A 204 13.03 -19.72 2.83
N LYS A 205 12.67 -20.77 2.10
CA LYS A 205 12.56 -22.13 2.63
C LYS A 205 13.95 -22.76 2.76
N GLU A 206 14.04 -23.84 3.51
CA GLU A 206 15.26 -24.64 3.60
C GLU A 206 15.75 -25.03 2.19
N GLY A 207 17.04 -24.80 1.91
CA GLY A 207 17.62 -25.01 0.58
C GLY A 207 17.20 -23.99 -0.50
N GLY A 208 16.40 -22.99 -0.16
CA GLY A 208 15.90 -21.96 -1.07
C GLY A 208 16.95 -20.96 -1.55
N GLY A 209 18.09 -20.86 -0.86
CA GLY A 209 19.21 -19.96 -1.21
C GLY A 209 19.08 -18.52 -0.70
N GLY A 210 17.98 -18.20 -0.01
CA GLY A 210 17.76 -16.95 0.69
C GLY A 210 17.78 -15.71 -0.19
N LEU A 211 18.05 -14.56 0.44
CA LEU A 211 18.13 -13.25 -0.21
C LEU A 211 19.10 -13.23 -1.39
N LYS A 212 20.27 -13.86 -1.25
CA LYS A 212 21.30 -13.92 -2.30
C LYS A 212 20.75 -14.52 -3.60
N ARG A 213 20.09 -15.68 -3.50
CA ARG A 213 19.49 -16.32 -4.68
C ARG A 213 18.30 -15.52 -5.20
N TRP A 214 17.49 -14.96 -4.31
CA TRP A 214 16.34 -14.14 -4.70
C TRP A 214 16.77 -12.92 -5.53
N TYR A 215 17.72 -12.11 -5.06
CA TYR A 215 18.16 -10.92 -5.79
C TYR A 215 18.87 -11.25 -7.10
N ARG A 216 19.56 -12.39 -7.17
CA ARG A 216 20.15 -12.85 -8.45
C ARG A 216 19.07 -13.21 -9.48
N ASP A 217 18.05 -13.96 -9.06
CA ASP A 217 17.00 -14.44 -9.95
C ASP A 217 15.95 -13.33 -10.24
N HIS A 218 15.77 -12.37 -9.33
CA HIS A 218 14.81 -11.26 -9.40
C HIS A 218 15.43 -9.90 -8.99
N PRO A 219 16.40 -9.38 -9.73
CA PRO A 219 17.16 -8.19 -9.36
C PRO A 219 16.35 -6.89 -9.20
N THR A 220 15.14 -6.81 -9.76
CA THR A 220 14.26 -5.64 -9.60
C THR A 220 13.25 -5.78 -8.47
N ALA A 221 13.21 -6.92 -7.78
CA ALA A 221 12.39 -7.10 -6.60
C ALA A 221 13.09 -6.42 -5.42
N ILE A 222 12.59 -5.27 -4.95
CA ILE A 222 13.30 -4.47 -3.94
C ILE A 222 13.19 -5.04 -2.54
N GLY A 223 12.09 -5.72 -2.24
CA GLY A 223 11.87 -6.27 -0.91
C GLY A 223 10.60 -7.09 -0.81
N TRP A 224 10.38 -7.61 0.40
CA TRP A 224 9.21 -8.39 0.78
C TRP A 224 8.36 -7.58 1.74
N THR A 225 7.07 -7.43 1.46
CA THR A 225 6.13 -6.63 2.27
C THR A 225 4.99 -7.49 2.81
N GLY A 226 4.77 -7.42 4.11
CA GLY A 226 3.51 -7.76 4.77
C GLY A 226 2.61 -6.53 4.91
N ILE A 227 1.30 -6.72 4.77
CA ILE A 227 0.32 -5.65 4.95
C ILE A 227 -0.92 -6.18 5.70
N SER A 228 -1.53 -5.34 6.53
CA SER A 228 -2.77 -5.67 7.21
C SER A 228 -3.98 -5.27 6.36
N LEU A 229 -5.17 -5.76 6.70
CA LEU A 229 -6.40 -5.07 6.29
C LEU A 229 -6.40 -3.66 6.88
N PRO A 230 -6.86 -2.64 6.13
CA PRO A 230 -6.95 -1.29 6.63
C PRO A 230 -8.11 -1.15 7.63
N ALA A 231 -7.92 -0.31 8.64
CA ALA A 231 -9.01 0.27 9.41
C ALA A 231 -9.30 1.67 8.89
N TYR A 232 -10.58 2.03 8.82
CA TYR A 232 -11.01 3.28 8.21
C TYR A 232 -12.06 3.99 9.06
N ASP A 233 -11.96 5.31 9.10
CA ASP A 233 -12.96 6.21 9.63
C ASP A 233 -13.66 6.98 8.48
N PRO A 234 -14.95 6.65 8.20
CA PRO A 234 -15.72 7.28 7.13
C PRO A 234 -16.06 8.74 7.35
N GLU A 235 -16.07 9.22 8.59
CA GLU A 235 -16.44 10.61 8.86
C GLU A 235 -15.27 11.56 8.54
N THR A 236 -14.04 11.12 8.81
CA THR A 236 -12.84 11.95 8.69
C THR A 236 -11.99 11.64 7.47
N GLY A 237 -12.22 10.49 6.82
CA GLY A 237 -11.44 10.02 5.69
C GLY A 237 -10.07 9.45 6.09
N ILE A 238 -9.87 9.14 7.37
CA ILE A 238 -8.60 8.64 7.91
C ILE A 238 -8.54 7.12 7.79
N ILE A 239 -7.42 6.63 7.26
CA ILE A 239 -7.12 5.22 7.05
C ILE A 239 -5.89 4.87 7.87
N LEU A 240 -5.94 3.77 8.61
CA LEU A 240 -4.83 3.23 9.38
C LEU A 240 -4.51 1.83 8.83
N VAL A 241 -3.23 1.56 8.57
CA VAL A 241 -2.77 0.27 8.06
C VAL A 241 -1.44 -0.09 8.69
N TYR A 242 -1.21 -1.38 8.96
CA TYR A 242 0.12 -1.89 9.23
C TYR A 242 0.78 -2.32 7.92
N LYS A 243 2.04 -1.92 7.75
CA LYS A 243 2.90 -2.38 6.66
C LYS A 243 4.26 -2.72 7.26
N ASP A 244 4.84 -3.83 6.83
CA ASP A 244 6.27 -4.09 6.99
C ASP A 244 6.93 -4.27 5.65
N THR A 245 8.24 -4.06 5.62
CA THR A 245 9.05 -4.27 4.44
C THR A 245 10.42 -4.77 4.89
N ALA A 246 10.84 -5.88 4.30
CA ALA A 246 12.19 -6.41 4.41
C ALA A 246 12.92 -6.17 3.09
N ILE A 247 14.01 -5.40 3.16
CA ILE A 247 14.91 -5.07 2.05
C ILE A 247 16.29 -5.56 2.48
N GLY A 248 16.70 -6.71 1.95
CA GLY A 248 17.95 -7.34 2.40
C GLY A 248 17.92 -7.70 3.90
N HIS A 249 18.88 -7.17 4.65
CA HIS A 249 19.08 -7.32 6.10
C HIS A 249 18.36 -6.21 6.87
N TYR A 250 17.90 -5.18 6.16
CA TYR A 250 17.10 -4.13 6.73
C TYR A 250 15.65 -4.52 6.67
N GLY A 251 14.95 -4.19 7.73
CA GLY A 251 13.55 -4.49 7.87
C GLY A 251 12.94 -3.45 8.75
N GLY A 252 11.72 -3.08 8.45
CA GLY A 252 10.95 -2.19 9.29
C GLY A 252 9.48 -2.52 9.17
N GLY A 253 8.76 -2.36 10.27
CA GLY A 253 7.32 -2.44 10.27
C GLY A 253 6.73 -1.39 11.16
N GLY A 254 5.62 -0.83 10.70
CA GLY A 254 4.98 0.30 11.36
C GLY A 254 3.51 0.38 11.04
N LEU A 255 2.84 1.25 11.79
CA LEU A 255 1.51 1.72 11.43
C LEU A 255 1.62 3.03 10.68
N TYR A 256 0.86 3.12 9.61
CA TYR A 256 0.79 4.27 8.73
C TYR A 256 -0.62 4.79 8.70
N ILE A 257 -0.73 6.10 8.89
CA ILE A 257 -1.98 6.80 8.77
C ILE A 257 -1.99 7.60 7.50
N TYR A 258 -3.03 7.37 6.73
CA TYR A 258 -3.31 8.12 5.54
C TYR A 258 -4.60 8.91 5.66
N ARG A 259 -4.67 10.01 4.93
CA ARG A 259 -5.91 10.72 4.66
C ARG A 259 -6.10 10.83 3.16
N TYR A 260 -7.30 10.50 2.68
CA TYR A 260 -7.62 10.68 1.28
C TYR A 260 -8.01 12.15 1.04
N GLU A 261 -7.19 12.89 0.29
CA GLU A 261 -7.41 14.31 0.01
C GLU A 261 -7.07 14.62 -1.45
N SER A 262 -7.96 15.36 -2.13
CA SER A 262 -7.72 15.84 -3.50
C SER A 262 -7.41 14.74 -4.52
N GLY A 263 -7.97 13.55 -4.34
CA GLY A 263 -7.75 12.41 -5.24
C GLY A 263 -6.53 11.56 -4.89
N GLU A 264 -5.74 11.94 -3.88
CA GLU A 264 -4.54 11.22 -3.48
C GLU A 264 -4.62 10.76 -2.02
N LEU A 265 -4.08 9.59 -1.74
CA LEU A 265 -3.86 9.13 -0.38
C LEU A 265 -2.61 9.84 0.15
N LYS A 266 -2.67 10.59 1.26
CA LYS A 266 -1.51 11.27 1.85
C LYS A 266 -1.16 10.67 3.20
N GLU A 267 0.09 10.29 3.41
CA GLU A 267 0.56 9.88 4.74
C GLU A 267 0.58 11.11 5.65
N ILE A 268 -0.11 11.05 6.79
CA ILE A 268 -0.23 12.16 7.74
C ILE A 268 0.43 11.88 9.08
N ALA A 269 0.68 10.60 9.40
CA ALA A 269 1.42 10.17 10.58
C ALA A 269 1.87 8.72 10.41
N SER A 270 2.91 8.32 11.14
CA SER A 270 3.34 6.93 11.22
C SER A 270 3.92 6.64 12.61
N VAL A 271 3.87 5.39 13.04
CA VAL A 271 4.60 4.90 14.23
C VAL A 271 5.35 3.63 13.87
N ALA A 272 6.66 3.63 14.08
CA ALA A 272 7.48 2.44 13.91
C ALA A 272 7.20 1.46 15.06
N LEU A 273 7.00 0.19 14.74
CA LEU A 273 6.84 -0.88 15.72
C LEU A 273 8.13 -1.69 15.89
N TRP A 274 8.92 -1.79 14.82
CA TRP A 274 10.22 -2.45 14.82
C TRP A 274 11.06 -1.98 13.63
N ASN A 275 12.38 -2.09 13.79
CA ASN A 275 13.36 -1.93 12.73
C ASN A 275 14.58 -2.84 13.02
N THR A 276 15.34 -3.18 11.98
CA THR A 276 16.58 -3.96 12.05
C THR A 276 17.66 -3.33 11.20
#